data_AF-A0A534GLW5-F1
#
_entry.id   AF-A0A534GLW5-F1
#
_cell.length_a   1.000
_cell.length_b   1.000
_cell.length_c   1.000
_cell.angle_alpha   90.00
_cell.angle_beta   90.00
_cell.angle_gamma   90.00
#
_symmetry.space_group_name_H-M   'P 1'
#
loop_
_entity.id
_entity.type
_entity.pdbx_description
1 polymer ?
#
loop_
_entity_poly.entity_id
_entity_poly.type
_entity_poly.pdbx_seq_one_letter_code
_entity_poly.pdbx_strand_id
1 'polypeptide(L)'
;MQPATLPLFPLKTVLFPGGPLPLRIFEARYLDMVGRGLKEHTPFGVVLILAGAESDAAPSVADIGTSARVVDFDTLPDGLLGITCIGERRFRVRRRWQQSDGLNLAEVDYLPEGPEARRGLRARRRPLR
;
A
#
# COMPACT_ATOMS: atom_id res chain seq x y z
N MET A 1 3.58 -10.29 -17.18
CA MET A 1 3.51 -8.91 -16.65
C MET A 1 4.85 -8.61 -16.03
N GLN A 2 5.45 -7.45 -16.30
CA GLN A 2 6.73 -7.09 -15.68
C GLN A 2 6.46 -6.70 -14.21
N PRO A 3 7.30 -7.15 -13.26
CA PRO A 3 7.16 -6.77 -11.87
C PRO A 3 7.38 -5.26 -11.73
N ALA A 4 6.58 -4.61 -10.89
CA ALA A 4 6.72 -3.19 -10.56
C ALA A 4 7.35 -3.03 -9.18
N THR A 5 8.09 -1.95 -8.97
CA THR A 5 8.61 -1.59 -7.63
C THR A 5 7.72 -0.55 -7.00
N LEU A 6 7.23 -0.80 -5.78
CA LEU A 6 6.42 0.13 -5.01
C LEU A 6 7.03 0.37 -3.63
N PRO A 7 7.03 1.62 -3.14
CA PRO A 7 7.20 1.87 -1.72
C PRO A 7 5.95 1.39 -0.97
N LEU A 8 6.16 0.81 0.21
CA LEU A 8 5.10 0.22 1.02
C LEU A 8 4.78 1.09 2.24
N PHE A 9 3.49 1.26 2.47
CA PHE A 9 2.91 1.88 3.65
C PHE A 9 2.11 0.82 4.42
N PRO A 10 2.71 0.19 5.45
CA PRO A 10 2.01 -0.79 6.29
C PRO A 10 0.96 -0.10 7.18
N LEU A 11 -0.27 -0.63 7.19
CA LEU A 11 -1.36 -0.13 8.02
C LEU A 11 -2.06 -1.27 8.76
N LYS A 12 -2.77 -0.95 9.84
CA LYS A 12 -3.73 -1.88 10.47
C LYS A 12 -5.06 -1.99 9.74
N THR A 13 -5.22 -1.29 8.62
CA THR A 13 -6.45 -1.23 7.82
C THR A 13 -6.21 -1.69 6.40
N VAL A 14 -7.22 -2.33 5.79
CA VAL A 14 -7.19 -2.74 4.38
C VAL A 14 -7.75 -1.62 3.49
N LEU A 15 -7.03 -1.30 2.42
CA LEU A 15 -7.53 -0.43 1.34
C LEU A 15 -8.06 -1.28 0.19
N PHE A 16 -9.24 -0.93 -0.31
CA PHE A 16 -9.83 -1.54 -1.52
C PHE A 16 -9.67 -0.62 -2.74
N PRO A 17 -9.59 -1.17 -3.97
CA PRO A 17 -9.74 -0.40 -5.20
C PRO A 17 -10.95 0.54 -5.16
N GLY A 18 -10.76 1.81 -5.51
CA GLY A 18 -11.75 2.89 -5.46
C GLY A 18 -12.02 3.46 -4.06
N GLY A 19 -11.49 2.84 -3.00
CA GLY A 19 -11.70 3.29 -1.63
C GLY A 19 -10.88 4.55 -1.29
N PRO A 20 -11.45 5.55 -0.60
CA PRO A 20 -10.70 6.66 -0.05
C PRO A 20 -9.93 6.23 1.20
N LEU A 21 -8.73 6.78 1.35
CA LEU A 21 -7.87 6.58 2.51
C LEU A 21 -7.28 7.93 2.95
N PRO A 22 -7.90 8.60 3.93
CA PRO A 22 -7.30 9.77 4.56
C PRO A 22 -6.14 9.31 5.45
N LEU A 23 -4.98 9.95 5.33
CA LEU A 23 -3.79 9.67 6.11
C LEU A 23 -3.20 10.95 6.68
N ARG A 24 -2.61 10.80 7.86
CA ARG A 24 -1.80 11.83 8.51
C ARG A 24 -0.36 11.34 8.52
N ILE A 25 0.52 12.09 7.89
CA ILE A 25 1.91 11.69 7.67
C ILE A 25 2.82 12.53 8.56
N PHE A 26 3.61 11.86 9.39
CA PHE A 26 4.53 12.51 10.32
C PHE A 26 5.93 11.89 10.35
N GLU A 27 6.10 10.66 9.86
CA GLU A 27 7.43 10.05 9.75
C GLU A 27 8.15 10.51 8.47
N ALA A 28 9.43 10.87 8.60
CA ALA A 28 10.25 11.41 7.51
C ALA A 28 10.27 10.51 6.26
N ARG A 29 10.44 9.19 6.42
CA ARG A 29 10.43 8.22 5.32
C ARG A 29 9.15 8.26 4.48
N TYR A 30 8.01 8.57 5.11
CA TYR A 30 6.73 8.65 4.43
C TYR A 30 6.46 10.04 3.86
N LEU A 31 6.97 11.10 4.48
CA LEU A 31 6.96 12.44 3.89
C LEU A 31 7.71 12.45 2.55
N ASP A 32 8.89 11.84 2.50
CA ASP A 32 9.67 11.72 1.27
C ASP A 32 8.96 10.87 0.20
N MET A 33 8.37 9.75 0.62
CA MET A 33 7.58 8.88 -0.27
C MET A 33 6.40 9.64 -0.89
N VAL A 34 5.63 10.37 -0.09
CA VAL A 34 4.47 11.14 -0.54
C VAL A 34 4.91 12.30 -1.43
N GLY A 35 5.98 13.02 -1.06
CA GLY A 35 6.53 14.10 -1.86
C GLY A 35 6.96 13.64 -3.26
N ARG A 36 7.62 12.48 -3.36
CA ARG A 36 7.95 11.84 -4.65
C ARG A 36 6.70 11.43 -5.41
N GLY A 37 5.73 10.79 -4.74
CA GLY A 37 4.47 10.37 -5.35
C GLY A 37 3.67 11.53 -5.94
N LEU A 38 3.65 12.68 -5.27
CA LEU A 38 3.01 13.91 -5.76
C LEU A 38 3.74 14.49 -6.99
N LYS A 39 5.08 14.51 -6.97
CA LYS A 39 5.90 15.09 -8.05
C LYS A 39 5.94 14.22 -9.31
N GLU A 40 6.00 12.89 -9.14
CA GLU A 40 6.20 11.93 -10.22
C GLU A 40 4.90 11.22 -10.63
N HIS A 41 3.79 11.51 -9.95
CA HIS A 41 2.51 10.81 -10.11
C HIS A 41 2.61 9.28 -9.95
N THR A 42 3.50 8.84 -9.05
CA THR A 42 3.74 7.43 -8.78
C THR A 42 2.91 6.95 -7.58
N PRO A 43 2.29 5.76 -7.66
CA PRO A 43 1.56 5.20 -6.54
C PRO A 43 2.51 4.60 -5.49
N PHE A 44 1.99 4.42 -4.28
CA PHE A 44 2.60 3.58 -3.25
C PHE A 44 1.70 2.39 -2.93
N GLY A 45 2.21 1.38 -2.24
CA GLY A 45 1.47 0.17 -1.88
C GLY A 45 0.99 0.19 -0.44
N VAL A 46 -0.32 0.05 -0.21
CA VAL A 46 -0.87 -0.16 1.13
C VAL A 46 -0.97 -1.66 1.41
N VAL A 47 -0.36 -2.10 2.51
CA VAL A 47 -0.36 -3.50 2.95
C VAL A 47 -0.85 -3.61 4.39
N LEU A 48 -1.64 -4.65 4.69
CA LEU A 48 -2.14 -4.90 6.04
C LEU A 48 -1.03 -5.47 6.94
N ILE A 49 -0.87 -4.93 8.14
CA ILE A 49 -0.02 -5.50 9.18
C ILE A 49 -0.71 -6.71 9.80
N LEU A 50 -0.03 -7.86 9.75
CA LEU A 50 -0.49 -9.12 10.36
C LEU A 50 0.04 -9.29 11.78
N ALA A 51 1.25 -8.79 12.06
CA ALA A 51 1.86 -8.78 13.38
C ALA A 51 2.87 -7.63 13.49
N GLY A 52 2.93 -7.00 14.67
CA GLY A 52 3.73 -5.80 14.93
C GLY A 52 2.90 -4.52 14.96
N ALA A 53 3.58 -3.38 14.99
CA ALA A 53 3.03 -2.03 14.98
C ALA A 53 3.36 -1.28 13.68
N GLU A 54 2.60 -0.21 13.39
CA GLU A 54 2.80 0.65 12.22
C GLU A 54 4.17 1.38 12.26
N SER A 55 4.66 1.64 13.47
CA SER A 55 5.97 2.25 13.73
C SER A 55 7.14 1.27 13.60
N ASP A 56 6.89 -0.03 13.49
CA ASP A 56 7.99 -1.00 13.40
C ASP A 56 8.73 -0.82 12.08
N ALA A 57 10.06 -1.04 12.11
CA ALA A 57 10.88 -0.96 10.91
C ALA A 57 10.42 -1.99 9.86
N ALA A 58 10.15 -3.22 10.28
CA ALA A 58 9.80 -4.34 9.40
C ALA A 58 8.67 -5.20 9.99
N PRO A 59 7.42 -4.70 10.05
CA PRO A 59 6.30 -5.50 10.54
C PRO A 59 6.04 -6.71 9.61
N SER A 60 5.38 -7.73 10.16
CA SER A 60 4.81 -8.78 9.34
C SER A 60 3.60 -8.21 8.61
N VAL A 61 3.57 -8.32 7.27
CA VAL A 61 2.50 -7.75 6.44
C VAL A 61 1.89 -8.81 5.54
N ALA A 62 0.67 -8.56 5.07
CA ALA A 62 -0.01 -9.43 4.12
C ALA A 62 0.70 -9.44 2.76
N ASP A 63 0.69 -10.59 2.09
CA ASP A 63 1.25 -10.76 0.75
C ASP A 63 0.46 -10.02 -0.34
N ILE A 64 -0.76 -9.57 -0.04
CA ILE A 64 -1.63 -8.84 -0.96
C ILE A 64 -1.90 -7.46 -0.38
N GLY A 65 -1.68 -6.44 -1.21
CA GLY A 65 -1.98 -5.05 -0.92
C GLY A 65 -2.74 -4.38 -2.06
N THR A 66 -2.97 -3.08 -1.90
CA THR A 66 -3.62 -2.23 -2.90
C THR A 66 -2.75 -1.00 -3.14
N SER A 67 -2.46 -0.70 -4.41
CA SER A 67 -1.75 0.53 -4.76
C SER A 67 -2.65 1.72 -4.47
N ALA A 68 -2.07 2.82 -4.02
CA ALA A 68 -2.77 4.03 -3.65
C ALA A 68 -2.10 5.22 -4.31
N ARG A 69 -2.93 6.13 -4.84
CA ARG A 69 -2.47 7.40 -5.39
C ARG A 69 -2.98 8.54 -4.54
N VAL A 70 -2.11 9.49 -4.25
CA VAL A 70 -2.49 10.74 -3.57
C VAL A 70 -3.34 11.57 -4.53
N VAL A 71 -4.52 11.96 -4.09
CA VAL A 71 -5.47 12.77 -4.88
C VAL A 71 -5.67 14.16 -4.28
N ASP A 72 -5.35 14.34 -3.00
CA ASP A 72 -5.44 15.62 -2.30
C ASP A 72 -4.42 15.67 -1.16
N PHE A 73 -4.01 16.88 -0.78
CA PHE A 73 -3.12 17.13 0.35
C PHE A 73 -3.42 18.46 1.01
N ASP A 74 -3.26 18.50 2.33
CA ASP A 74 -3.54 19.66 3.15
C ASP A 74 -2.59 19.76 4.35
N THR A 75 -2.47 20.96 4.90
CA THR A 75 -1.81 21.16 6.19
C THR A 75 -2.87 21.11 7.29
N LEU A 76 -2.76 20.13 8.17
CA LEU A 76 -3.67 19.94 9.29
C LEU A 76 -3.49 21.07 10.32
N PRO A 77 -4.47 21.28 11.24
CA PRO A 77 -4.41 22.36 12.24
C PRO A 77 -3.17 22.35 13.16
N ASP A 78 -2.49 21.21 13.29
CA ASP A 78 -1.25 21.06 14.06
C ASP A 78 0.02 21.15 13.21
N GLY A 79 -0.11 21.56 11.95
CA GLY A 79 1.00 21.75 11.02
C GLY A 79 1.51 20.47 10.36
N LEU A 80 0.91 19.31 10.64
CA LEU A 80 1.31 18.06 9.98
C LEU A 80 0.64 17.89 8.62
N LEU A 81 1.24 17.06 7.76
CA LEU A 81 0.73 16.79 6.43
C LEU A 81 -0.45 15.82 6.49
N GLY A 82 -1.62 16.29 6.06
CA GLY A 82 -2.77 15.47 5.70
C GLY A 82 -2.72 15.12 4.22
N ILE A 83 -3.08 13.89 3.87
CA ILE A 83 -3.29 13.47 2.49
C ILE A 83 -4.56 12.65 2.36
N THR A 84 -5.22 12.76 1.21
CA THR A 84 -6.25 11.82 0.79
C THR A 84 -5.73 10.98 -0.36
N CYS A 85 -5.82 9.67 -0.23
CA CYS A 85 -5.45 8.72 -1.27
C CYS A 85 -6.66 7.96 -1.78
N ILE A 86 -6.58 7.48 -3.02
CA ILE A 86 -7.55 6.55 -3.59
C ILE A 86 -6.84 5.25 -3.92
N GLY A 87 -7.44 4.12 -3.50
CA GLY A 87 -6.99 2.79 -3.90
C GLY A 87 -7.19 2.56 -5.39
N GLU A 88 -6.19 2.02 -6.07
CA GLU A 88 -6.23 1.76 -7.50
C GLU A 88 -6.27 0.25 -7.77
N ARG A 89 -5.14 -0.46 -7.70
CA ARG A 89 -5.04 -1.86 -8.14
C ARG A 89 -4.52 -2.75 -7.03
N ARG A 90 -5.08 -3.95 -6.93
CA ARG A 90 -4.52 -4.97 -6.03
C ARG A 90 -3.20 -5.50 -6.59
N PHE A 91 -2.26 -5.82 -5.71
CA PHE A 91 -1.00 -6.44 -6.08
C PHE A 91 -0.63 -7.57 -5.11
N ARG A 92 0.26 -8.46 -5.56
CA ARG A 92 0.94 -9.45 -4.71
C ARG A 92 2.41 -9.06 -4.55
N VAL A 93 2.89 -9.06 -3.31
CA VAL A 93 4.30 -8.88 -2.98
C VAL A 93 5.09 -10.11 -3.42
N ARG A 94 6.12 -9.90 -4.24
CA ARG A 94 7.09 -10.94 -4.65
C ARG A 94 8.29 -10.96 -3.73
N ARG A 95 8.84 -9.78 -3.48
CA ARG A 95 10.00 -9.57 -2.63
C ARG A 95 9.86 -8.22 -1.95
N ARG A 96 10.28 -8.14 -0.69
CA ARG A 96 10.32 -6.91 0.10
C ARG A 96 11.73 -6.70 0.63
N TRP A 97 12.17 -5.46 0.69
CA TRP A 97 13.40 -5.05 1.36
C TRP A 97 13.22 -3.67 1.97
N GLN A 98 14.11 -3.28 2.87
CA GLN A 98 14.12 -1.97 3.49
C GLN A 98 15.28 -1.15 2.94
N GLN A 99 15.03 0.13 2.66
CA GLN A 99 16.06 1.10 2.32
C GLN A 99 16.78 1.63 3.57
N SER A 100 17.92 2.30 3.38
CA SER A 100 18.71 2.84 4.50
C SER A 100 17.97 3.89 5.34
N ASP A 101 16.95 4.54 4.78
CA ASP A 101 16.07 5.50 5.44
C ASP A 101 14.89 4.84 6.20
N GLY A 102 14.81 3.50 6.19
CA GLY A 102 13.74 2.75 6.84
C GLY A 102 12.47 2.60 6.00
N LEU A 103 12.41 3.14 4.77
CA LEU A 103 11.29 2.93 3.86
C LEU A 103 11.29 1.48 3.34
N ASN A 104 10.16 0.80 3.47
CA ASN A 104 10.00 -0.53 2.90
C ASN A 104 9.67 -0.40 1.41
N LEU A 105 10.39 -1.13 0.56
CA LEU A 105 10.09 -1.30 -0.86
C LEU A 105 9.68 -2.74 -1.12
N ALA A 106 8.88 -2.92 -2.18
CA ALA A 106 8.58 -4.23 -2.69
C ALA A 106 8.55 -4.30 -4.20
N GLU A 107 9.02 -5.43 -4.71
CA GLU A 107 8.71 -5.89 -6.04
C GLU A 107 7.33 -6.56 -6.00
N VAL A 108 6.44 -6.17 -6.90
CA VAL A 108 5.04 -6.59 -6.88
C VAL A 108 4.54 -7.01 -8.26
N ASP A 109 3.59 -7.93 -8.26
CA ASP A 109 2.77 -8.26 -9.42
C ASP A 109 1.35 -7.72 -9.23
N TYR A 110 0.90 -6.85 -10.14
CA TYR A 110 -0.48 -6.43 -10.16
C TYR A 110 -1.41 -7.61 -10.46
N LEU A 111 -2.46 -7.73 -9.65
CA LEU A 111 -3.50 -8.74 -9.81
C LEU A 111 -4.53 -8.25 -10.84
N PRO A 112 -5.17 -9.16 -11.60
CA PRO A 112 -6.24 -8.80 -12.51
C PRO A 112 -7.46 -8.25 -11.75
N GLU A 113 -8.16 -7.33 -12.41
CA GLU A 113 -9.38 -6.70 -11.93
C GLU A 113 -10.60 -7.26 -12.67
N GLY A 114 -11.80 -7.12 -12.10
CA GLY A 114 -13.04 -7.55 -12.76
C GLY A 114 -13.32 -9.07 -12.77
N PRO A 115 -13.97 -9.63 -13.82
CA PRO A 115 -14.45 -11.02 -13.86
C PRO A 115 -13.35 -12.07 -13.64
N GLU A 116 -12.12 -11.78 -14.03
CA GLU A 116 -10.96 -12.66 -13.85
C GLU A 116 -10.61 -12.86 -12.37
N ALA A 117 -10.78 -11.83 -11.54
CA ALA A 117 -10.64 -11.95 -10.09
C ALA A 117 -11.68 -12.93 -9.49
N ARG A 118 -12.90 -12.96 -10.05
CA ARG A 118 -14.00 -13.84 -9.60
C ARG A 118 -13.76 -15.31 -9.97
N ARG A 119 -13.06 -15.59 -11.08
CA ARG A 119 -12.67 -16.98 -11.46
C ARG A 119 -11.72 -17.60 -10.42
N GLY A 120 -10.78 -16.82 -9.89
CA GLY A 120 -9.84 -17.29 -8.86
C GLY A 120 -10.50 -17.68 -7.53
N LEU A 121 -11.59 -17.01 -7.15
CA LEU A 121 -12.31 -17.28 -5.90
C LEU A 121 -13.09 -18.60 -5.93
N ARG A 122 -13.58 -19.03 -7.11
CA ARG A 122 -14.32 -20.29 -7.26
C ARG A 122 -13.43 -21.53 -7.16
N ALA A 123 -12.14 -21.42 -7.45
CA ALA A 123 -11.22 -22.55 -7.49
C ALA A 123 -10.63 -22.96 -6.12
N ARG A 124 -10.85 -22.19 -5.04
CA ARG A 124 -10.18 -22.40 -3.73
C ARG A 124 -11.14 -22.60 -2.55
N ARG A 125 -12.34 -23.14 -2.79
CA ARG A 125 -13.15 -23.69 -1.70
C ARG A 125 -12.64 -25.08 -1.34
N ARG A 126 -11.59 -25.16 -0.51
CA ARG A 126 -11.37 -26.39 0.26
C ARG A 126 -12.46 -26.46 1.33
N PRO A 127 -13.21 -27.57 1.46
CA PRO A 127 -14.17 -27.72 2.54
C PRO A 127 -13.40 -27.69 3.86
N LEU A 128 -13.90 -26.89 4.80
CA LEU A 128 -13.48 -26.95 6.20
C LEU A 128 -13.81 -28.36 6.69
N ARG A 129 -12.78 -29.11 7.09
CA ARG A 129 -12.91 -30.38 7.81
C ARG A 129 -12.83 -30.10 9.30
#